data_AF-A0A930K4D4-F1
#
_entry.id   AF-A0A930K4D4-F1
#
_cell.length_a   1.000
_cell.length_b   1.000
_cell.length_c   1.000
_cell.angle_alpha   90.00
_cell.angle_beta   90.00
_cell.angle_gamma   90.00
#
_symmetry.space_group_name_H-M   'P 1'
#
loop_
_entity.id
_entity.type
_entity.pdbx_description
1 polymer ?
#
loop_
_entity_poly.entity_id
_entity_poly.type
_entity_poly.pdbx_seq_one_letter_code
_entity_poly.pdbx_strand_id
1 'polypeptide(L)'
;MGYLNGLNLKVSEGKYAGYSIKFDLEFRRGGTVEESEQKAQKEKIAGYSVGNRFSKGNSNIYSRFATKEIDNGDGTTITSTVGGVIVGNNDIMMNTTQDTKMNRVHEIFHTFGFTHPKGIGGKEGIMQYPPQKPNQNDADQLINNDFLPTINKTTGK
;
A
#
# COMPACT_ATOMS: atom_id res chain seq x y z
N MET A 1 -8.29 -5.69 16.18
CA MET A 1 -8.85 -4.58 15.39
C MET A 1 -7.70 -3.70 14.92
N GLY A 2 -7.53 -3.57 13.60
CA GLY A 2 -6.29 -3.12 12.96
C GLY A 2 -6.01 -1.62 13.02
N TYR A 3 -4.73 -1.27 12.98
CA TYR A 3 -4.17 0.10 13.00
C TYR A 3 -4.95 1.12 12.14
N LEU A 4 -5.30 0.74 10.90
CA LEU A 4 -5.99 1.64 9.96
C LEU A 4 -7.41 2.01 10.41
N ASN A 5 -8.17 1.06 10.93
CA ASN A 5 -9.52 1.35 11.44
C ASN A 5 -9.47 2.23 12.69
N GLY A 6 -8.38 2.19 13.45
CA GLY A 6 -8.15 3.09 14.59
C GLY A 6 -7.91 4.56 14.19
N LEU A 7 -7.65 4.84 12.92
CA LEU A 7 -7.51 6.21 12.40
C LEU A 7 -8.87 6.91 12.20
N ASN A 8 -9.98 6.16 12.25
CA ASN A 8 -11.35 6.68 12.08
C ASN A 8 -11.52 7.56 10.84
N LEU A 9 -10.92 7.16 9.72
CA LEU A 9 -10.99 7.90 8.46
C LEU A 9 -12.43 8.02 7.96
N LYS A 10 -12.78 9.21 7.47
CA LYS A 10 -14.08 9.52 6.89
C LYS A 10 -13.88 10.12 5.51
N VAL A 11 -14.89 10.01 4.67
CA VAL A 11 -14.92 10.64 3.35
C VAL A 11 -15.51 12.04 3.53
N SER A 12 -14.79 13.07 3.12
CA SER A 12 -15.22 14.46 3.23
C SER A 12 -15.96 14.95 1.99
N GLU A 13 -15.70 14.35 0.82
CA GLU A 13 -16.22 14.81 -0.46
C GLU A 13 -16.60 13.68 -1.43
N GLY A 14 -17.35 14.02 -2.49
CA GLY A 14 -17.79 13.08 -3.51
C GLY A 14 -19.04 12.29 -3.11
N LYS A 15 -19.32 11.22 -3.87
CA LYS A 15 -20.56 10.41 -3.75
C LYS A 15 -20.75 9.81 -2.36
N TYR A 16 -19.66 9.53 -1.66
CA TYR A 16 -19.66 8.86 -0.36
C TYR A 16 -19.33 9.80 0.80
N ALA A 17 -19.43 11.12 0.60
CA ALA A 17 -19.21 12.09 1.67
C ALA A 17 -20.04 11.76 2.94
N GLY A 18 -19.40 11.87 4.10
CA GLY A 18 -19.98 11.54 5.41
C GLY A 18 -19.86 10.06 5.82
N TYR A 19 -19.54 9.15 4.90
CA TYR A 19 -19.30 7.74 5.24
C TYR A 19 -17.94 7.54 5.93
N SER A 20 -17.87 6.54 6.80
CA SER A 20 -16.61 6.12 7.43
C SER A 20 -15.96 4.99 6.63
N ILE A 21 -14.64 4.98 6.57
CA ILE A 21 -13.86 3.95 5.88
C ILE A 21 -13.56 2.82 6.86
N LYS A 22 -13.90 1.59 6.47
CA LYS A 22 -13.54 0.37 7.21
C LYS A 22 -12.62 -0.48 6.34
N PHE A 23 -11.39 -0.64 6.79
CA PHE A 23 -10.40 -1.54 6.21
C PHE A 23 -10.65 -2.96 6.73
N ASP A 24 -11.09 -3.85 5.84
CA ASP A 24 -11.27 -5.27 6.15
C ASP A 24 -10.06 -6.07 5.65
N LEU A 25 -8.97 -5.98 6.41
CA LEU A 25 -7.69 -6.61 6.07
C LEU A 25 -7.40 -7.77 7.02
N GLU A 26 -7.06 -8.92 6.44
CA GLU A 26 -6.66 -10.10 7.18
C GLU A 26 -5.25 -10.55 6.79
N PHE A 27 -4.38 -10.75 7.78
CA PHE A 27 -3.01 -11.21 7.56
C PHE A 27 -2.91 -12.68 7.94
N ARG A 28 -2.73 -13.54 6.94
CA ARG A 28 -2.61 -14.99 7.10
C ARG A 28 -1.18 -15.46 6.80
N ARG A 29 -0.77 -16.60 7.36
CA ARG A 29 0.52 -17.22 7.00
C ARG A 29 0.48 -17.72 5.56
N GLY A 30 1.35 -17.15 4.73
CA GLY A 30 1.50 -17.53 3.31
C GLY A 30 1.97 -18.97 3.12
N GLY A 31 3.01 -19.38 3.86
CA GLY A 31 3.67 -20.68 3.68
C GLY A 31 4.86 -20.54 2.75
N THR A 32 5.03 -21.47 1.81
CA THR A 32 5.99 -21.34 0.70
C THR A 32 5.58 -20.22 -0.27
N VAL A 33 6.49 -19.84 -1.17
CA VAL A 33 6.19 -18.85 -2.24
C VAL A 33 4.99 -19.33 -3.08
N GLU A 34 5.01 -20.58 -3.52
CA GLU A 34 3.94 -21.18 -4.32
C GLU A 34 2.61 -21.24 -3.56
N GLU A 35 2.62 -21.66 -2.30
CA GLU A 35 1.40 -21.70 -1.47
C GLU A 35 0.81 -20.30 -1.28
N SER A 36 1.67 -19.29 -1.05
CA SER A 36 1.22 -17.91 -0.88
C SER A 36 0.58 -17.35 -2.15
N GLU A 37 1.13 -17.70 -3.31
CA GLU A 37 0.60 -17.31 -4.61
C GLU A 37 -0.77 -17.94 -4.86
N GLN A 38 -0.87 -19.26 -4.67
CA GLN A 38 -2.13 -19.99 -4.86
C GLN A 38 -3.23 -19.50 -3.91
N LYS A 39 -2.88 -19.18 -2.65
CA LYS A 39 -3.83 -18.61 -1.69
C LYS A 39 -4.31 -17.23 -2.14
N ALA A 40 -3.39 -16.32 -2.49
CA ALA A 40 -3.75 -14.97 -2.93
C ALA A 40 -4.62 -14.98 -4.19
N GLN A 41 -4.34 -15.85 -5.17
CA GLN A 41 -5.14 -15.97 -6.39
C GLN A 41 -6.58 -16.46 -6.15
N LYS A 42 -6.81 -17.21 -5.05
CA LYS A 42 -8.14 -17.74 -4.68
C LYS A 42 -8.99 -16.71 -3.94
N GLU A 43 -8.39 -15.68 -3.34
CA GLU A 43 -9.11 -14.64 -2.61
C GLU A 43 -9.81 -13.67 -3.57
N LYS A 44 -11.13 -13.83 -3.70
CA LYS A 44 -11.98 -13.02 -4.57
C LYS A 44 -13.23 -12.55 -3.84
N ILE A 45 -13.68 -11.34 -4.16
CA ILE A 45 -14.96 -10.80 -3.73
C ILE A 45 -15.72 -10.35 -4.97
N ALA A 46 -16.93 -10.90 -5.18
CA ALA A 46 -17.75 -10.66 -6.37
C ALA A 46 -16.98 -10.84 -7.71
N GLY A 47 -16.03 -11.79 -7.75
CA GLY A 47 -15.20 -12.08 -8.93
C GLY A 47 -13.92 -11.24 -9.04
N TYR A 48 -13.77 -10.15 -8.28
CA TYR A 48 -12.57 -9.33 -8.24
C TYR A 48 -11.52 -9.92 -7.31
N SER A 49 -10.26 -9.95 -7.75
CA SER A 49 -9.13 -10.38 -6.93
C SER A 49 -8.86 -9.39 -5.80
N VAL A 50 -8.78 -9.89 -4.57
CA VAL A 50 -8.45 -9.07 -3.38
C VAL A 50 -7.27 -9.64 -2.57
N GLY A 51 -6.77 -10.81 -2.95
CA GLY A 51 -5.62 -11.43 -2.32
C GLY A 51 -4.31 -10.75 -2.70
N ASN A 52 -3.55 -10.39 -1.66
CA ASN A 52 -2.20 -9.86 -1.75
C ASN A 52 -1.22 -10.81 -1.06
N ARG A 53 0.04 -10.81 -1.49
CA ARG A 53 1.11 -11.58 -0.84
C ARG A 53 2.19 -10.65 -0.33
N PHE A 54 2.84 -11.06 0.77
CA PHE A 54 4.01 -10.40 1.33
C PHE A 54 5.23 -11.30 1.18
N SER A 55 6.30 -10.73 0.65
CA SER A 55 7.61 -11.36 0.57
C SER A 55 8.68 -10.44 1.16
N LYS A 56 9.86 -10.99 1.43
CA LYS A 56 11.03 -10.24 1.91
C LYS A 56 12.11 -10.28 0.85
N GLY A 57 12.78 -9.15 0.65
CA GLY A 57 13.90 -9.01 -0.27
C GLY A 57 15.04 -8.19 0.30
N ASN A 58 16.11 -8.09 -0.48
CA ASN A 58 17.26 -7.23 -0.24
C ASN A 58 17.85 -6.80 -1.60
N SER A 59 18.93 -6.02 -1.58
CA SER A 59 19.58 -5.51 -2.80
C SER A 59 20.06 -6.60 -3.78
N ASN A 60 20.33 -7.82 -3.29
CA ASN A 60 20.76 -8.93 -4.15
C ASN A 60 19.59 -9.56 -4.91
N ILE A 61 18.39 -9.54 -4.31
CA ILE A 61 17.16 -10.05 -4.93
C ILE A 61 16.53 -8.98 -5.83
N TYR A 62 16.57 -7.72 -5.37
CA TYR A 62 15.97 -6.59 -6.08
C TYR A 62 16.86 -5.35 -5.93
N SER A 63 17.54 -4.99 -7.02
CA SER A 63 18.58 -3.95 -7.02
C SER A 63 18.11 -2.57 -6.53
N ARG A 64 16.79 -2.27 -6.62
CA ARG A 64 16.24 -1.00 -6.10
C ARG A 64 16.26 -0.90 -4.58
N PHE A 65 16.48 -2.00 -3.85
CA PHE A 65 16.68 -1.97 -2.41
C PHE A 65 18.11 -1.58 -2.00
N ALA A 66 19.02 -1.41 -2.96
CA ALA A 66 20.31 -0.80 -2.67
C ALA A 66 20.14 0.65 -2.21
N THR A 67 20.89 1.03 -1.18
CA THR A 67 20.98 2.43 -0.74
C THR A 67 21.61 3.25 -1.83
N LYS A 68 20.97 4.38 -2.16
CA LYS A 68 21.48 5.35 -3.13
C LYS A 68 21.92 6.61 -2.40
N GLU A 69 23.09 7.10 -2.77
CA GLU A 69 23.54 8.43 -2.42
C GLU A 69 23.01 9.43 -3.45
N ILE A 70 22.48 10.53 -2.96
CA ILE A 70 21.98 11.64 -3.77
C ILE A 70 22.77 12.87 -3.32
N ASP A 71 23.53 13.43 -4.24
CA ASP A 71 24.21 14.72 -4.06
C ASP A 71 23.18 15.85 -4.19
N ASN A 72 23.09 16.70 -3.19
CA ASN A 72 22.18 17.84 -3.16
C ASN A 72 22.70 19.03 -3.99
N GLY A 73 23.94 18.98 -4.50
CA GLY A 73 24.57 20.06 -5.26
C GLY A 73 25.10 21.21 -4.39
N ASP A 74 25.00 21.10 -3.07
CA ASP A 74 25.53 22.04 -2.07
C ASP A 74 26.71 21.46 -1.27
N GLY A 75 27.26 20.34 -1.72
CA GLY A 75 28.33 19.59 -1.03
C GLY A 75 27.82 18.66 0.06
N THR A 76 26.50 18.53 0.26
CA THR A 76 25.89 17.53 1.14
C THR A 76 25.33 16.35 0.36
N THR A 77 25.42 15.16 0.95
CA THR A 77 24.86 13.92 0.38
C THR A 77 23.80 13.37 1.32
N ILE A 78 22.67 12.94 0.75
CA ILE A 78 21.65 12.18 1.48
C ILE A 78 21.63 10.74 0.98
N THR A 79 21.30 9.80 1.87
CA THR A 79 21.07 8.42 1.50
C THR A 79 19.57 8.14 1.43
N SER A 80 19.15 7.40 0.40
CA SER A 80 17.77 6.94 0.22
C SER A 80 17.76 5.44 0.02
N THR A 81 16.89 4.73 0.74
CA THR A 81 16.74 3.28 0.65
C THR A 81 15.27 2.91 0.51
N VAL A 82 14.88 2.31 -0.61
CA VAL A 82 13.49 1.92 -0.85
C VAL A 82 13.01 0.92 0.23
N GLY A 83 11.85 1.21 0.84
CA GLY A 83 11.30 0.43 1.96
C GLY A 83 10.57 -0.85 1.54
N GLY A 84 9.88 -0.80 0.42
CA GLY A 84 9.22 -1.93 -0.21
C GLY A 84 8.88 -1.60 -1.66
N VAL A 85 8.31 -2.57 -2.37
CA VAL A 85 7.76 -2.36 -3.70
C VAL A 85 6.53 -3.24 -3.91
N ILE A 86 5.64 -2.79 -4.78
CA ILE A 86 4.57 -3.61 -5.34
C ILE A 86 4.96 -4.12 -6.73
N VAL A 87 4.89 -5.44 -6.91
CA VAL A 87 5.03 -6.12 -8.20
C VAL A 87 3.66 -6.66 -8.62
N GLY A 88 3.25 -6.39 -9.87
CA GLY A 88 1.99 -6.93 -10.41
C GLY A 88 0.71 -6.52 -9.68
N ASN A 89 0.74 -5.41 -8.93
CA ASN A 89 -0.36 -4.83 -8.13
C ASN A 89 -0.80 -5.62 -6.88
N ASN A 90 -0.23 -6.79 -6.61
CA ASN A 90 -0.63 -7.61 -5.45
C ASN A 90 0.52 -8.34 -4.72
N ASP A 91 1.76 -8.22 -5.21
CA ASP A 91 2.95 -8.77 -4.56
C ASP A 91 3.73 -7.66 -3.86
N ILE A 92 3.65 -7.66 -2.53
CA ILE A 92 4.32 -6.71 -1.66
C ILE A 92 5.68 -7.29 -1.25
N MET A 93 6.75 -6.81 -1.86
CA MET A 93 8.12 -7.17 -1.47
C MET A 93 8.68 -6.12 -0.52
N MET A 94 8.96 -6.51 0.72
CA MET A 94 9.55 -5.62 1.72
C MET A 94 11.07 -5.72 1.75
N ASN A 95 11.75 -4.58 1.76
CA ASN A 95 13.19 -4.55 1.99
C ASN A 95 13.48 -4.92 3.44
N THR A 96 14.25 -5.98 3.67
CA THR A 96 14.58 -6.50 4.99
C THR A 96 15.18 -5.48 5.96
N THR A 97 15.93 -4.49 5.46
CA THR A 97 16.53 -3.44 6.31
C THR A 97 15.59 -2.28 6.62
N GLN A 98 14.45 -2.21 5.93
CA GLN A 98 13.46 -1.13 6.03
C GLN A 98 12.04 -1.69 6.24
N ASP A 99 11.91 -2.94 6.71
CA ASP A 99 10.64 -3.64 6.90
C ASP A 99 9.91 -3.16 8.16
N THR A 100 9.48 -1.89 8.14
CA THR A 100 8.76 -1.24 9.22
C THR A 100 7.26 -1.35 9.02
N LYS A 101 6.49 -1.20 10.11
CA LYS A 101 5.02 -1.19 10.05
C LYS A 101 4.50 -0.14 9.07
N MET A 102 5.06 1.07 9.09
CA MET A 102 4.59 2.14 8.21
C MET A 102 4.96 1.90 6.75
N ASN A 103 6.14 1.35 6.47
CA ASN A 103 6.48 0.96 5.10
C ASN A 103 5.55 -0.16 4.59
N ARG A 104 5.19 -1.15 5.42
CA ARG A 104 4.18 -2.15 5.02
C ARG A 104 2.83 -1.51 4.71
N VAL A 105 2.38 -0.56 5.54
CA VAL A 105 1.10 0.14 5.30
C VAL A 105 1.16 0.96 4.02
N HIS A 106 2.28 1.63 3.76
CA HIS A 106 2.53 2.36 2.53
C HIS A 106 2.39 1.47 1.30
N GLU A 107 3.07 0.32 1.30
CA GLU A 107 2.94 -0.63 0.20
C GLU A 107 1.52 -1.20 0.05
N ILE A 108 0.78 -1.42 1.16
CA ILE A 108 -0.64 -1.80 1.09
C ILE A 108 -1.47 -0.73 0.36
N PHE A 109 -1.19 0.56 0.57
CA PHE A 109 -1.96 1.60 -0.12
C PHE A 109 -1.68 1.62 -1.63
N HIS A 110 -0.50 1.18 -2.09
CA HIS A 110 -0.29 0.94 -3.52
C HIS A 110 -1.22 -0.13 -4.09
N THR A 111 -1.59 -1.15 -3.32
CA THR A 111 -2.59 -2.16 -3.77
C THR A 111 -4.01 -1.60 -3.79
N PHE A 112 -4.23 -0.38 -3.29
CA PHE A 112 -5.48 0.38 -3.43
C PHE A 112 -5.43 1.41 -4.57
N GLY A 113 -4.37 1.40 -5.38
CA GLY A 113 -4.24 2.27 -6.56
C GLY A 113 -3.50 3.58 -6.30
N PHE A 114 -2.92 3.77 -5.12
CA PHE A 114 -2.10 4.95 -4.85
C PHE A 114 -0.81 4.87 -5.64
N THR A 115 -0.32 6.01 -6.13
CA THR A 115 0.93 6.11 -6.86
C THR A 115 1.72 7.33 -6.39
N HIS A 116 3.04 7.29 -6.57
CA HIS A 116 3.92 8.42 -6.30
C HIS A 116 4.12 9.28 -7.54
N PRO A 117 4.21 10.61 -7.39
CA PRO A 117 4.90 11.45 -8.36
C PRO A 117 6.34 10.95 -8.52
N LYS A 118 6.77 10.68 -9.76
CA LYS A 118 8.13 10.21 -10.05
C LYS A 118 9.15 11.19 -9.48
N GLY A 119 10.06 10.68 -8.64
CA GLY A 119 11.26 11.41 -8.19
C GLY A 119 11.12 12.26 -6.92
N ILE A 120 9.90 12.54 -6.43
CA ILE A 120 9.71 13.46 -5.29
C ILE A 120 8.97 12.78 -4.12
N GLY A 121 8.26 11.66 -4.39
CA GLY A 121 7.32 11.09 -3.41
C GLY A 121 6.09 11.98 -3.23
N GLY A 122 5.11 11.51 -2.45
CA GLY A 122 4.00 12.37 -2.01
C GLY A 122 4.52 13.50 -1.12
N LYS A 123 3.85 14.66 -1.15
CA LYS A 123 4.21 15.79 -0.27
C LYS A 123 3.78 15.57 1.19
N GLU A 124 2.74 14.77 1.39
CA GLU A 124 2.13 14.48 2.68
C GLU A 124 1.42 13.11 2.63
N GLY A 125 0.98 12.63 3.79
CA GLY A 125 0.14 11.45 3.90
C GLY A 125 0.91 10.14 3.69
N ILE A 126 0.16 9.08 3.42
CA ILE A 126 0.74 7.73 3.36
C ILE A 126 1.73 7.55 2.22
N MET A 127 1.59 8.29 1.13
CA MET A 127 2.48 8.25 -0.05
C MET A 127 3.73 9.15 0.07
N GLN A 128 3.91 9.84 1.20
CA GLN A 128 5.16 10.58 1.46
C GLN A 128 6.34 9.61 1.68
N TYR A 129 7.56 10.12 1.49
CA TYR A 129 8.77 9.44 1.93
C TYR A 129 9.58 10.32 2.91
N PRO A 130 9.85 9.88 4.16
CA PRO A 130 9.37 8.64 4.77
C PRO A 130 7.83 8.61 4.93
N PRO A 131 7.17 7.43 4.91
CA PRO A 131 5.72 7.35 4.98
C PRO A 131 5.14 7.92 6.26
N GLN A 132 4.15 8.80 6.12
CA GLN A 132 3.38 9.31 7.24
C GLN A 132 2.12 8.48 7.47
N LYS A 133 1.42 8.76 8.58
CA LYS A 133 0.09 8.18 8.80
C LYS A 133 -0.86 8.60 7.66
N PRO A 134 -1.79 7.72 7.23
CA PRO A 134 -2.86 8.12 6.34
C PRO A 134 -3.63 9.33 6.89
N ASN A 135 -3.91 10.29 6.02
CA ASN A 135 -4.61 11.53 6.35
C ASN A 135 -5.97 11.63 5.64
N GLN A 136 -6.60 12.80 5.73
CA GLN A 136 -7.90 13.05 5.10
C GLN A 136 -7.84 12.99 3.57
N ASN A 137 -6.78 13.53 2.96
CA ASN A 137 -6.58 13.47 1.51
C ASN A 137 -6.43 12.02 1.03
N ASP A 138 -5.73 11.18 1.80
CA ASP A 138 -5.65 9.75 1.53
C ASP A 138 -7.02 9.06 1.63
N ALA A 139 -7.86 9.45 2.60
CA ALA A 139 -9.21 8.89 2.75
C ALA A 139 -10.09 9.24 1.54
N ASP A 140 -10.05 10.49 1.09
CA ASP A 140 -10.84 10.96 -0.04
C ASP A 140 -10.33 10.36 -1.37
N GLN A 141 -9.01 10.29 -1.56
CA GLN A 141 -8.42 9.63 -2.74
C GLN A 141 -8.76 8.13 -2.80
N LEU A 142 -8.77 7.43 -1.65
CA LEU A 142 -9.05 6.00 -1.62
C LEU A 142 -10.45 5.67 -2.15
N ILE A 143 -11.44 6.49 -1.81
CA ILE A 143 -12.84 6.23 -2.13
C ILE A 143 -13.27 6.87 -3.45
N ASN A 144 -12.67 7.99 -3.84
CA ASN A 144 -13.00 8.71 -5.06
C ASN A 144 -12.11 8.30 -6.26
N ASN A 145 -11.24 7.30 -6.12
CA ASN A 145 -10.52 6.72 -7.25
C ASN A 145 -11.32 5.60 -7.93
N ASP A 146 -11.12 5.44 -9.24
CA ASP A 146 -11.75 4.36 -10.03
C ASP A 146 -10.94 3.05 -10.01
N PHE A 147 -9.87 2.98 -9.22
CA PHE A 147 -9.00 1.80 -9.19
C PHE A 147 -9.69 0.63 -8.48
N LEU A 148 -10.36 0.90 -7.36
CA LEU A 148 -11.09 -0.12 -6.61
C LEU A 148 -12.52 -0.28 -7.14
N PRO A 149 -12.98 -1.50 -7.45
CA PRO A 149 -14.33 -1.72 -7.92
C PRO A 149 -15.34 -1.47 -6.79
N THR A 150 -16.39 -0.70 -7.09
CA THR A 150 -17.54 -0.61 -6.19
C THR A 150 -18.40 -1.86 -6.31
N ILE A 151 -18.55 -2.60 -5.21
CA ILE A 151 -19.43 -3.77 -5.16
C ILE A 151 -20.74 -3.35 -4.49
N ASN A 152 -21.80 -3.22 -5.27
CA ASN A 152 -23.14 -3.05 -4.73
C ASN A 152 -23.59 -4.39 -4.15
N LYS A 153 -23.91 -4.43 -2.86
CA LYS A 153 -24.68 -5.56 -2.33
C LYS A 153 -26.04 -5.52 -3.00
N THR A 154 -26.28 -6.42 -3.95
CA THR A 154 -27.65 -6.77 -4.32
C THR A 154 -28.29 -7.34 -3.07
N THR A 155 -29.16 -6.56 -2.43
CA THR A 155 -30.17 -7.12 -1.52
C THR A 155 -30.98 -8.10 -2.35
N GLY A 156 -30.70 -9.40 -2.18
CA GLY A 156 -31.52 -10.45 -2.77
C GLY A 156 -32.96 -10.21 -2.39
N LYS A 157 -33.83 -10.11 -3.39
CA LYS A 157 -35.26 -10.38 -3.26
C LYS A 157 -35.47 -11.87 -3.07
#